data_AF-A0A7S2DR05-F1
#
_entry.id   AF-A0A7S2DR05-F1
#
_cell.length_a   1.000
_cell.length_b   1.000
_cell.length_c   1.000
_cell.angle_alpha   90.00
_cell.angle_beta   90.00
_cell.angle_gamma   90.00
#
_symmetry.space_group_name_H-M   'P 1'
#
loop_
_entity.id
_entity.type
_entity.pdbx_description
1 polymer ?
#
loop_
_entity_poly.entity_id
_entity_poly.type
_entity_poly.pdbx_seq_one_letter_code
_entity_poly.pdbx_strand_id
1 'polypeptide(L)'
;MKKALDQQLQYQQEVALREREEDVEWVRREQERIKVWNAEESKKIEETRTKNEKIKRQREQQLRELSALRAREKQEQDEYDANMLREIKREIQTERAKEAIKRQSDAENLRKVEEQNIINLAQAKKDKEDEINYIRDLESQWSEVLNKQERQRDRLLKQTYSRQNKQGQAAESMQEQLNRIADEDEKRAQRHAAELEAAAVKREKDQKAERARLQRECLEVLAIQVREKSSRAQLDRTRDQMVLQREQQDLSAAEKADSQRRGEKLKRNYAYKAELMEQMRVQEERKTLEPYLMSKAERQMNSDLIKRLDSTM
;
A
#
# COMPACT_ATOMS: atom_id res chain seq x y z
N MET A 1 25.63 -113.20 52.36
CA MET A 1 24.89 -112.30 51.46
C MET A 1 24.36 -111.04 52.13
N LYS A 2 23.74 -111.08 53.33
CA LYS A 2 23.22 -109.87 54.01
C LYS A 2 24.25 -108.74 54.20
N LYS A 3 25.45 -109.05 54.72
CA LYS A 3 26.52 -108.05 54.96
C LYS A 3 26.98 -107.25 53.72
N ALA A 4 26.95 -107.85 52.53
CA ALA A 4 27.37 -107.17 51.30
C ALA A 4 26.29 -106.21 50.77
N LEU A 5 25.02 -106.59 50.93
CA LEU A 5 23.87 -105.72 50.63
C LEU A 5 23.80 -104.53 51.60
N ASP A 6 24.07 -104.77 52.88
CA ASP A 6 24.10 -103.71 53.90
C ASP A 6 25.19 -102.67 53.60
N GLN A 7 26.37 -103.11 53.13
CA GLN A 7 27.46 -102.21 52.69
C GLN A 7 27.10 -101.42 51.42
N GLN A 8 26.42 -102.04 50.45
CA GLN A 8 25.94 -101.34 49.27
C GLN A 8 24.85 -100.30 49.62
N LEU A 9 23.96 -100.63 50.56
CA LEU A 9 22.93 -99.71 51.03
C LEU A 9 23.54 -98.52 51.77
N GLN A 10 24.56 -98.75 52.61
CA GLN A 10 25.31 -97.68 53.28
C GLN A 10 26.02 -96.77 52.29
N TYR A 11 26.69 -97.33 51.28
CA TYR A 11 27.34 -96.55 50.23
C TYR A 11 26.33 -95.71 49.42
N GLN A 12 25.16 -96.27 49.07
CA GLN A 12 24.10 -95.52 48.41
C GLN A 12 23.54 -94.38 49.28
N GLN A 13 23.41 -94.60 50.59
CA GLN A 13 22.99 -93.56 51.53
C GLN A 13 24.05 -92.44 51.63
N GLU A 14 25.33 -92.79 51.65
CA GLU A 14 26.42 -91.81 51.64
C GLU A 14 26.48 -90.99 50.35
N VAL A 15 26.28 -91.63 49.19
CA VAL A 15 26.21 -90.93 47.89
C VAL A 15 25.01 -89.98 47.86
N ALA A 16 23.82 -90.44 48.28
CA ALA A 16 22.63 -89.59 48.32
C ALA A 16 22.76 -88.41 49.30
N LEU A 17 23.51 -88.56 50.39
CA LEU A 17 23.82 -87.45 51.30
C LEU A 17 24.77 -86.44 50.64
N ARG A 18 25.80 -86.91 49.93
CA ARG A 18 26.73 -86.02 49.19
C ARG A 18 26.03 -85.26 48.07
N GLU A 19 25.18 -85.92 47.28
CA GLU A 19 24.38 -85.26 46.23
C GLU A 19 23.47 -84.18 46.82
N ARG A 20 22.84 -84.43 47.98
CA ARG A 20 22.04 -83.41 48.68
C ARG A 20 22.87 -82.24 49.20
N GLU A 21 24.08 -82.50 49.70
CA GLU A 21 25.00 -81.43 50.13
C GLU A 21 25.45 -80.58 48.94
N GLU A 22 25.79 -81.22 47.81
CA GLU A 22 26.14 -80.55 46.55
C GLU A 22 24.97 -79.72 45.99
N ASP A 23 23.74 -80.23 46.04
CA ASP A 23 22.53 -79.49 45.64
C ASP A 23 22.29 -78.27 46.52
N VAL A 24 22.46 -78.41 47.85
CA VAL A 24 22.32 -77.28 48.80
C VAL A 24 23.40 -76.23 48.54
N GLU A 25 24.64 -76.64 48.29
CA GLU A 25 25.71 -75.72 47.92
C GLU A 25 25.43 -75.03 46.58
N TRP A 26 24.91 -75.76 45.59
CA TRP A 26 24.54 -75.22 44.29
C TRP A 26 23.43 -74.18 44.42
N VAL A 27 22.35 -74.50 45.15
CA VAL A 27 21.25 -73.56 45.43
C VAL A 27 21.77 -72.32 46.15
N ARG A 28 22.66 -72.48 47.12
CA ARG A 28 23.27 -71.35 47.84
C ARG A 28 24.09 -70.46 46.91
N ARG A 29 24.96 -71.04 46.07
CA ARG A 29 25.76 -70.30 45.07
C ARG A 29 24.87 -69.58 44.06
N GLU A 30 23.78 -70.20 43.64
CA GLU A 30 22.83 -69.60 42.71
C GLU A 30 22.04 -68.45 43.36
N GLN A 31 21.61 -68.61 44.62
CA GLN A 31 20.99 -67.51 45.38
C GLN A 31 21.95 -66.33 45.58
N GLU A 32 23.23 -66.59 45.86
CA GLU A 32 24.26 -65.55 45.96
C GLU A 32 24.46 -64.84 44.62
N ARG A 33 24.47 -65.58 43.50
CA ARG A 33 24.55 -65.02 42.15
C ARG A 33 23.35 -64.12 41.82
N ILE A 34 22.14 -64.56 42.13
CA ILE A 34 20.91 -63.77 41.92
C ILE A 34 20.94 -62.48 42.75
N LYS A 35 21.44 -62.53 44.00
CA LYS A 35 21.59 -61.33 44.85
C LYS A 35 22.56 -60.32 44.22
N VAL A 36 23.70 -60.78 43.71
CA VAL A 36 24.67 -59.91 43.01
C VAL A 36 24.03 -59.30 41.77
N TRP A 37 23.34 -60.12 40.96
CA TRP A 37 22.66 -59.65 39.75
C TRP A 37 21.58 -58.60 40.05
N ASN A 38 20.70 -58.84 41.04
CA ASN A 38 19.68 -57.87 41.46
C ASN A 38 20.29 -56.55 41.96
N ALA A 39 21.43 -56.61 42.66
CA ALA A 39 22.14 -55.43 43.13
C ALA A 39 22.74 -54.63 41.96
N GLU A 40 23.31 -55.30 40.96
CA GLU A 40 23.80 -54.66 39.74
C GLU A 40 22.68 -54.06 38.89
N GLU A 41 21.55 -54.75 38.77
CA GLU A 41 20.37 -54.25 38.07
C GLU A 41 19.80 -52.99 38.77
N SER A 42 19.72 -53.02 40.10
CA SER A 42 19.30 -51.86 40.90
C SER A 42 20.22 -50.66 40.68
N LYS A 43 21.55 -50.87 40.68
CA LYS A 43 22.52 -49.81 40.38
C LYS A 43 22.32 -49.22 38.98
N LYS A 44 22.11 -50.06 37.96
CA LYS A 44 21.83 -49.58 36.59
C LYS A 44 20.53 -48.77 36.52
N ILE A 45 19.49 -49.17 37.24
CA ILE A 45 18.24 -48.42 37.32
C ILE A 45 18.46 -47.05 38.00
N GLU A 46 19.22 -46.99 39.08
CA GLU A 46 19.55 -45.72 39.75
C GLU A 46 20.40 -44.79 38.87
N GLU A 47 21.39 -45.33 38.16
CA GLU A 47 22.19 -44.56 37.20
C GLU A 47 21.34 -44.00 36.05
N THR A 48 20.40 -44.78 35.52
CA THR A 48 19.49 -44.29 34.47
C THR A 48 18.52 -43.25 35.00
N ARG A 49 18.00 -43.41 36.22
CA ARG A 49 17.15 -42.41 36.89
C ARG A 49 17.89 -41.09 37.10
N THR A 50 19.10 -41.12 37.65
CA THR A 50 19.90 -39.90 37.86
C THR A 50 20.28 -39.19 36.56
N LYS A 51 20.61 -39.95 35.50
CA LYS A 51 20.81 -39.39 34.15
C LYS A 51 19.55 -38.71 33.62
N ASN A 52 18.40 -39.38 33.74
CA ASN A 52 17.12 -38.84 33.29
C ASN A 52 16.70 -37.58 34.07
N GLU A 53 16.92 -37.55 35.39
CA GLU A 53 16.68 -36.35 36.21
C GLU A 53 17.56 -35.18 35.80
N LYS A 54 18.85 -35.44 35.51
CA LYS A 54 19.77 -34.40 35.01
C LYS A 54 19.28 -33.82 33.68
N ILE A 55 18.86 -34.68 32.75
CA ILE A 55 18.28 -34.25 31.46
C ILE A 55 17.01 -33.43 31.67
N LYS A 56 16.13 -33.86 32.59
CA LYS A 56 14.90 -33.13 32.92
C LYS A 56 15.20 -31.72 33.44
N ARG A 57 16.14 -31.58 34.38
CA ARG A 57 16.56 -30.27 34.92
C ARG A 57 17.14 -29.36 33.83
N GLN A 58 17.96 -29.91 32.93
CA GLN A 58 18.50 -29.15 31.80
C GLN A 58 17.40 -28.66 30.86
N ARG A 59 16.42 -29.51 30.51
CA ARG A 59 15.28 -29.12 29.67
C ARG A 59 14.42 -28.05 30.33
N GLU A 60 14.15 -28.18 31.63
CA GLU A 60 13.41 -27.16 32.39
C GLU A 60 14.14 -25.81 32.39
N GLN A 61 15.47 -25.83 32.54
CA GLN A 61 16.28 -24.62 32.45
C GLN A 61 16.19 -23.98 31.05
N GLN A 62 16.34 -24.77 29.97
CA GLN A 62 16.20 -24.29 28.60
C GLN A 62 14.82 -23.68 28.34
N LEU A 63 13.75 -24.30 28.86
CA LEU A 63 12.39 -23.75 28.74
C LEU A 63 12.24 -22.43 29.48
N ARG A 64 12.83 -22.29 30.67
CA ARG A 64 12.84 -21.02 31.42
C ARG A 64 13.58 -19.92 30.66
N GLU A 65 14.77 -20.23 30.14
CA GLU A 65 15.56 -19.29 29.34
C GLU A 65 14.81 -18.83 28.08
N LEU A 66 14.20 -19.77 27.34
CA LEU A 66 13.37 -19.45 26.18
C LEU A 66 12.15 -18.59 26.55
N SER A 67 11.49 -18.88 27.68
CA SER A 67 10.36 -18.06 28.14
C SER A 67 10.78 -16.64 28.51
N ALA A 68 11.97 -16.48 29.11
CA ALA A 68 12.52 -15.17 29.46
C ALA A 68 12.91 -14.37 28.21
N LEU A 69 13.49 -15.02 27.20
CA LEU A 69 13.80 -14.39 25.91
C LEU A 69 12.53 -13.88 25.22
N ARG A 70 11.49 -14.72 25.11
CA ARG A 70 10.20 -14.29 24.52
C ARG A 70 9.56 -13.14 25.29
N ALA A 71 9.68 -13.14 26.62
CA ALA A 71 9.15 -12.04 27.43
C ALA A 71 9.88 -10.72 27.16
N ARG A 72 11.22 -10.75 26.99
CA ARG A 72 12.02 -9.58 26.62
C ARG A 72 11.70 -9.08 25.22
N GLU A 73 11.65 -9.98 24.22
CA GLU A 73 11.27 -9.63 22.84
C GLU A 73 9.89 -8.96 22.81
N LYS A 74 8.93 -9.49 23.57
CA LYS A 74 7.61 -8.88 23.69
C LYS A 74 7.65 -7.50 24.33
N GLN A 75 8.44 -7.32 25.41
CA GLN A 75 8.60 -6.00 26.04
C GLN A 75 9.22 -4.99 25.09
N GLU A 76 10.28 -5.37 24.35
CA GLU A 76 10.91 -4.50 23.35
C GLU A 76 9.92 -4.12 22.24
N GLN A 77 9.09 -5.06 21.80
CA GLN A 77 8.04 -4.81 20.84
C GLN A 77 6.96 -3.86 21.38
N ASP A 78 6.49 -4.08 22.61
CA ASP A 78 5.50 -3.22 23.27
C ASP A 78 6.05 -1.78 23.45
N GLU A 79 7.34 -1.64 23.79
CA GLU A 79 8.02 -0.34 23.89
C GLU A 79 8.15 0.37 22.55
N TYR A 80 8.52 -0.38 21.50
CA TYR A 80 8.60 0.13 20.13
C TYR A 80 7.23 0.64 19.65
N ASP A 81 6.17 -0.16 19.82
CA ASP A 81 4.80 0.20 19.46
C ASP A 81 4.33 1.43 20.26
N ALA A 82 4.65 1.50 21.56
CA ALA A 82 4.31 2.65 22.39
C ALA A 82 5.04 3.94 21.99
N ASN A 83 6.28 3.84 21.50
CA ASN A 83 7.02 4.98 20.96
C ASN A 83 6.43 5.44 19.62
N MET A 84 6.14 4.53 18.71
CA MET A 84 5.50 4.85 17.42
C MET A 84 4.14 5.53 17.62
N LEU A 85 3.31 5.02 18.53
CA LEU A 85 2.03 5.66 18.87
C LEU A 85 2.20 7.06 19.45
N ARG A 86 3.27 7.32 20.20
CA ARG A 86 3.60 8.66 20.71
C ARG A 86 4.01 9.61 19.58
N GLU A 87 4.79 9.14 18.62
CA GLU A 87 5.18 9.91 17.44
C GLU A 87 3.96 10.27 16.58
N ILE A 88 3.12 9.29 16.24
CA ILE A 88 1.88 9.52 15.49
C ILE A 88 0.97 10.53 16.21
N LYS A 89 0.83 10.43 17.54
CA LYS A 89 0.05 11.40 18.31
C LYS A 89 0.62 12.82 18.22
N ARG A 90 1.95 12.96 18.25
CA ARG A 90 2.60 14.28 18.08
C ARG A 90 2.37 14.82 16.67
N GLU A 91 2.49 14.00 15.63
CA GLU A 91 2.21 14.39 14.25
C GLU A 91 0.76 14.83 14.05
N ILE A 92 -0.21 14.09 14.62
CA ILE A 92 -1.62 14.50 14.58
C ILE A 92 -1.83 15.84 15.28
N GLN A 93 -1.16 16.08 16.40
CA GLN A 93 -1.26 17.35 17.12
C GLN A 93 -0.66 18.51 16.32
N THR A 94 0.49 18.32 15.66
CA THR A 94 1.13 19.36 14.84
C THR A 94 0.30 19.66 13.59
N GLU A 95 -0.25 18.65 12.92
CA GLU A 95 -1.15 18.85 11.78
C GLU A 95 -2.45 19.56 12.18
N ARG A 96 -3.06 19.19 13.31
CA ARG A 96 -4.22 19.92 13.85
C ARG A 96 -3.92 21.38 14.15
N ALA A 97 -2.72 21.67 14.68
CA ALA A 97 -2.30 23.05 14.91
C ALA A 97 -2.10 23.83 13.59
N LYS A 98 -1.49 23.21 12.57
CA LYS A 98 -1.37 23.81 11.23
C LYS A 98 -2.73 24.06 10.59
N GLU A 99 -3.66 23.11 10.68
CA GLU A 99 -5.03 23.30 10.19
C GLU A 99 -5.75 24.43 10.92
N ALA A 100 -5.58 24.55 12.24
CA ALA A 100 -6.18 25.63 13.01
C ALA A 100 -5.65 27.00 12.57
N ILE A 101 -4.34 27.13 12.35
CA ILE A 101 -3.73 28.36 11.82
C ILE A 101 -4.25 28.68 10.42
N LYS A 102 -4.35 27.68 9.53
CA LYS A 102 -4.93 27.87 8.19
C LYS A 102 -6.38 28.36 8.27
N ARG A 103 -7.22 27.73 9.09
CA ARG A 103 -8.61 28.17 9.29
C ARG A 103 -8.71 29.60 9.82
N GLN A 104 -7.82 30.00 10.73
CA GLN A 104 -7.78 31.39 11.22
C GLN A 104 -7.38 32.36 10.11
N SER A 105 -6.32 32.04 9.35
CA SER A 105 -5.89 32.85 8.19
C SER A 105 -6.99 32.96 7.13
N ASP A 106 -7.70 31.87 6.83
CA ASP A 106 -8.80 31.86 5.86
C ASP A 106 -9.98 32.72 6.35
N ALA A 107 -10.30 32.65 7.65
CA ALA A 107 -11.32 33.51 8.26
C ALA A 107 -10.94 34.99 8.22
N GLU A 108 -9.67 35.33 8.46
CA GLU A 108 -9.17 36.71 8.33
C GLU A 108 -9.20 37.19 6.88
N ASN A 109 -8.85 36.34 5.92
CA ASN A 109 -8.90 36.67 4.49
C ASN A 109 -10.35 36.91 4.04
N LEU A 110 -11.30 36.09 4.50
CA LEU A 110 -12.73 36.31 4.24
C LEU A 110 -13.20 37.66 4.79
N ARG A 111 -12.82 38.01 6.02
CA ARG A 111 -13.14 39.33 6.61
C ARG A 111 -12.58 40.48 5.78
N LYS A 112 -11.32 40.39 5.32
CA LYS A 112 -10.72 41.42 4.44
C LYS A 112 -11.46 41.56 3.11
N VAL A 113 -11.91 40.45 2.52
CA VAL A 113 -12.71 40.47 1.29
C VAL A 113 -14.08 41.09 1.53
N GLU A 114 -14.73 40.79 2.66
CA GLU A 114 -15.99 41.42 3.05
C GLU A 114 -15.84 42.94 3.23
N GLU A 115 -14.81 43.39 3.94
CA GLU A 115 -14.48 44.81 4.11
C GLU A 115 -14.22 45.49 2.76
N GLN A 116 -13.44 44.86 1.87
CA GLN A 116 -13.16 45.40 0.54
C GLN A 116 -14.43 45.49 -0.31
N ASN A 117 -15.33 44.49 -0.23
CA ASN A 117 -16.61 44.53 -0.93
C ASN A 117 -17.49 45.67 -0.44
N ILE A 118 -17.52 45.96 0.88
CA ILE A 118 -18.25 47.10 1.42
C ILE A 118 -17.70 48.41 0.86
N ILE A 119 -16.37 48.56 0.84
CA ILE A 119 -15.71 49.76 0.29
C ILE A 119 -16.03 49.91 -1.20
N ASN A 120 -15.88 48.84 -1.98
CA ASN A 120 -16.17 48.86 -3.42
C ASN A 120 -17.65 49.19 -3.71
N LEU A 121 -18.56 48.68 -2.90
CA LEU A 121 -20.00 48.93 -3.04
C LEU A 121 -20.36 50.38 -2.66
N ALA A 122 -19.69 50.95 -1.66
CA ALA A 122 -19.81 52.37 -1.33
C ALA A 122 -19.26 53.26 -2.45
N GLN A 123 -18.10 52.91 -3.02
CA GLN A 123 -17.51 53.62 -4.15
C GLN A 123 -18.42 53.57 -5.38
N ALA A 124 -18.94 52.39 -5.74
CA ALA A 124 -19.85 52.23 -6.86
C ALA A 124 -21.15 53.04 -6.70
N LYS A 125 -21.67 53.17 -5.47
CA LYS A 125 -22.82 54.05 -5.18
C LYS A 125 -22.46 55.52 -5.41
N LYS A 126 -21.30 55.95 -4.92
CA LYS A 126 -20.82 57.32 -5.11
C LYS A 126 -20.60 57.63 -6.59
N ASP A 127 -19.93 56.76 -7.33
CA ASP A 127 -19.70 56.92 -8.77
C ASP A 127 -21.02 57.03 -9.55
N LYS A 128 -22.04 56.26 -9.14
CA LYS A 128 -23.38 56.33 -9.72
C LYS A 128 -24.10 57.65 -9.39
N GLU A 129 -23.96 58.15 -8.17
CA GLU A 129 -24.51 59.46 -7.77
C GLU A 129 -23.82 60.59 -8.55
N ASP A 130 -22.49 60.53 -8.69
CA ASP A 130 -21.70 61.47 -9.48
C ASP A 130 -22.10 61.44 -10.96
N GLU A 131 -22.36 60.25 -11.53
CA GLU A 131 -22.88 60.08 -12.89
C GLU A 131 -24.29 60.68 -13.06
N ILE A 132 -25.20 60.45 -12.10
CA ILE A 132 -26.54 61.05 -12.11
C ILE A 132 -26.45 62.58 -12.05
N ASN A 133 -25.59 63.13 -11.18
CA ASN A 133 -25.39 64.57 -11.07
C ASN A 133 -24.80 65.14 -12.36
N TYR A 134 -23.82 64.46 -12.95
CA TYR A 134 -23.23 64.84 -14.23
C TYR A 134 -24.28 64.86 -15.36
N ILE A 135 -25.12 63.82 -15.47
CA ILE A 135 -26.20 63.77 -16.45
C ILE A 135 -27.19 64.91 -16.22
N ARG A 136 -27.58 65.16 -14.97
CA ARG A 136 -28.50 66.25 -14.61
C ARG A 136 -27.95 67.63 -14.94
N ASP A 137 -26.66 67.87 -14.70
CA ASP A 137 -25.99 69.10 -15.08
C ASP A 137 -25.93 69.25 -16.60
N LEU A 138 -25.66 68.15 -17.31
CA LEU A 138 -25.67 68.13 -18.77
C LEU A 138 -27.07 68.46 -19.31
N GLU A 139 -28.11 67.80 -18.79
CA GLU A 139 -29.52 68.06 -19.12
C GLU A 139 -29.91 69.51 -18.82
N SER A 140 -29.45 70.07 -17.70
CA SER A 140 -29.66 71.48 -17.36
C SER A 140 -29.02 72.40 -18.41
N GLN A 141 -27.75 72.16 -18.77
CA GLN A 141 -27.06 72.92 -19.82
C GLN A 141 -27.77 72.82 -21.17
N TRP A 142 -28.20 71.61 -21.56
CA TRP A 142 -28.98 71.41 -22.78
C TRP A 142 -30.34 72.10 -22.73
N SER A 143 -31.02 72.06 -21.59
CA SER A 143 -32.30 72.75 -21.40
C SER A 143 -32.15 74.27 -21.47
N GLU A 144 -31.05 74.83 -20.98
CA GLU A 144 -30.75 76.26 -21.11
C GLU A 144 -30.47 76.64 -22.57
N VAL A 145 -29.71 75.82 -23.29
CA VAL A 145 -29.45 76.03 -24.72
C VAL A 145 -30.73 75.93 -25.52
N LEU A 146 -31.56 74.92 -25.27
CA LEU A 146 -32.89 74.75 -25.88
C LEU A 146 -33.80 75.95 -25.57
N ASN A 147 -33.89 76.38 -24.30
CA ASN A 147 -34.66 77.56 -23.91
C ASN A 147 -34.16 78.84 -24.60
N LYS A 148 -32.83 79.00 -24.75
CA LYS A 148 -32.24 80.12 -25.50
C LYS A 148 -32.61 80.03 -26.99
N GLN A 149 -32.50 78.85 -27.59
CA GLN A 149 -32.87 78.60 -28.97
C GLN A 149 -34.37 78.79 -29.20
N GLU A 150 -35.24 78.37 -28.28
CA GLU A 150 -36.69 78.60 -28.31
C GLU A 150 -37.01 80.06 -28.16
N ARG A 151 -36.43 80.78 -27.19
CA ARG A 151 -36.61 82.23 -27.05
C ARG A 151 -36.11 82.97 -28.30
N GLN A 152 -35.03 82.51 -28.92
CA GLN A 152 -34.50 83.09 -30.13
C GLN A 152 -35.40 82.76 -31.33
N ARG A 153 -35.90 81.52 -31.44
CA ARG A 153 -36.93 81.12 -32.41
C ARG A 153 -38.17 81.96 -32.20
N ASP A 154 -38.71 82.11 -31.01
CA ASP A 154 -39.88 82.94 -30.68
C ASP A 154 -39.66 84.42 -30.99
N ARG A 155 -38.47 84.96 -30.73
CA ARG A 155 -38.12 86.34 -31.12
C ARG A 155 -38.08 86.48 -32.64
N LEU A 156 -37.44 85.53 -33.32
CA LEU A 156 -37.39 85.48 -34.77
C LEU A 156 -38.80 85.28 -35.35
N LEU A 157 -39.63 84.42 -34.74
CA LEU A 157 -41.01 84.12 -35.09
C LEU A 157 -41.88 85.35 -34.89
N LYS A 158 -41.74 86.08 -33.77
CA LYS A 158 -42.43 87.36 -33.55
C LYS A 158 -41.95 88.44 -34.52
N GLN A 159 -40.66 88.44 -34.91
CA GLN A 159 -40.15 89.33 -35.96
C GLN A 159 -40.66 88.93 -37.34
N THR A 160 -40.69 87.65 -37.70
CA THR A 160 -41.25 87.17 -38.97
C THR A 160 -42.74 87.33 -39.01
N TYR A 161 -43.49 87.02 -37.95
CA TYR A 161 -44.92 87.32 -37.83
C TYR A 161 -45.18 88.82 -37.81
N SER A 162 -44.34 89.67 -37.21
CA SER A 162 -44.47 91.13 -37.34
C SER A 162 -44.19 91.60 -38.77
N ARG A 163 -43.22 90.98 -39.47
CA ARG A 163 -42.92 91.22 -40.88
C ARG A 163 -43.99 90.63 -41.81
N GLN A 164 -44.61 89.51 -41.45
CA GLN A 164 -45.69 88.83 -42.16
C GLN A 164 -47.06 89.45 -41.87
N ASN A 165 -47.30 90.05 -40.70
CA ASN A 165 -48.45 90.94 -40.46
C ASN A 165 -48.32 92.21 -41.30
N LYS A 166 -47.07 92.68 -41.56
CA LYS A 166 -46.78 93.75 -42.51
C LYS A 166 -46.78 93.27 -43.99
N GLN A 167 -46.58 91.99 -44.23
CA GLN A 167 -46.65 91.33 -45.55
C GLN A 167 -47.89 90.45 -45.68
N GLY A 168 -48.94 90.75 -44.91
CA GLY A 168 -50.22 90.02 -44.85
C GLY A 168 -51.13 90.36 -46.03
N GLN A 169 -50.51 90.55 -47.19
CA GLN A 169 -51.14 90.61 -48.51
C GLN A 169 -50.27 89.82 -49.50
N ALA A 170 -49.94 88.57 -49.18
CA ALA A 170 -49.44 87.58 -50.15
C ALA A 170 -49.41 86.19 -49.50
N ALA A 171 -50.60 85.61 -49.25
CA ALA A 171 -50.77 84.40 -48.44
C ALA A 171 -50.67 83.07 -49.20
N GLU A 172 -50.12 83.02 -50.41
CA GLU A 172 -50.13 81.78 -51.21
C GLU A 172 -48.76 81.07 -51.32
N SER A 173 -47.63 81.72 -50.98
CA SER A 173 -46.27 81.13 -51.13
C SER A 173 -45.74 80.38 -49.89
N MET A 174 -46.33 80.56 -48.70
CA MET A 174 -45.83 79.95 -47.45
C MET A 174 -46.13 78.46 -47.32
N GLN A 175 -47.23 77.99 -47.89
CA GLN A 175 -47.64 76.58 -47.83
C GLN A 175 -46.63 75.69 -48.56
N GLU A 176 -46.03 76.16 -49.67
CA GLU A 176 -44.98 75.43 -50.39
C GLU A 176 -43.65 75.35 -49.63
N GLN A 177 -43.27 76.39 -48.87
CA GLN A 177 -42.05 76.36 -48.06
C GLN A 177 -42.18 75.43 -46.86
N LEU A 178 -43.34 75.39 -46.19
CA LEU A 178 -43.59 74.48 -45.09
C LEU A 178 -43.60 73.02 -45.56
N ASN A 179 -44.17 72.75 -46.74
CA ASN A 179 -44.12 71.41 -47.34
C ASN A 179 -42.68 70.99 -47.70
N ARG A 180 -41.84 71.90 -48.22
CA ARG A 180 -40.42 71.58 -48.48
C ARG A 180 -39.61 71.28 -47.22
N ILE A 181 -39.88 71.98 -46.12
CA ILE A 181 -39.22 71.73 -44.82
C ILE A 181 -39.67 70.39 -44.24
N ALA A 182 -40.97 70.07 -44.34
CA ALA A 182 -41.50 68.76 -43.94
C ALA A 182 -40.86 67.63 -44.75
N ASP A 183 -40.73 67.79 -46.08
CA ASP A 183 -40.07 66.81 -46.95
C ASP A 183 -38.57 66.64 -46.62
N GLU A 184 -37.88 67.70 -46.21
CA GLU A 184 -36.46 67.65 -45.82
C GLU A 184 -36.22 67.01 -44.45
N ASP A 185 -37.14 67.23 -43.50
CA ASP A 185 -37.10 66.57 -42.20
C ASP A 185 -37.49 65.09 -42.32
N GLU A 186 -38.45 64.75 -43.17
CA GLU A 186 -38.80 63.35 -43.47
C GLU A 186 -37.61 62.62 -44.12
N LYS A 187 -36.91 63.27 -45.06
CA LYS A 187 -35.67 62.72 -45.65
C LYS A 187 -34.55 62.53 -44.63
N ARG A 188 -34.41 63.42 -43.64
CA ARG A 188 -33.42 63.27 -42.55
C ARG A 188 -33.80 62.13 -41.61
N ALA A 189 -35.07 62.01 -41.25
CA ALA A 189 -35.55 60.90 -40.42
C ALA A 189 -35.34 59.54 -41.11
N GLN A 190 -35.63 59.45 -42.42
CA GLN A 190 -35.38 58.25 -43.22
C GLN A 190 -33.89 57.89 -43.30
N ARG A 191 -33.00 58.87 -43.46
CA ARG A 191 -31.54 58.64 -43.44
C ARG A 191 -31.06 58.11 -42.09
N HIS A 192 -31.51 58.72 -40.99
CA HIS A 192 -31.14 58.27 -39.65
C HIS A 192 -31.69 56.86 -39.33
N ALA A 193 -32.91 56.55 -39.78
CA ALA A 193 -33.46 55.20 -39.67
C ALA A 193 -32.62 54.16 -40.44
N ALA A 194 -32.22 54.48 -41.67
CA ALA A 194 -31.36 53.61 -42.48
C ALA A 194 -29.97 53.43 -41.87
N GLU A 195 -29.38 54.46 -41.25
CA GLU A 195 -28.10 54.38 -40.55
C GLU A 195 -28.18 53.49 -39.30
N LEU A 196 -29.26 53.60 -38.52
CA LEU A 196 -29.51 52.75 -37.37
C LEU A 196 -29.72 51.28 -37.77
N GLU A 197 -30.45 51.03 -38.85
CA GLU A 197 -30.68 49.69 -39.38
C GLU A 197 -29.35 49.06 -39.88
N ALA A 198 -28.53 49.82 -40.60
CA ALA A 198 -27.20 49.37 -41.01
C ALA A 198 -26.28 49.07 -39.81
N ALA A 199 -26.33 49.90 -38.76
CA ALA A 199 -25.59 49.66 -37.52
C ALA A 199 -26.09 48.42 -36.76
N ALA A 200 -27.39 48.17 -36.74
CA ALA A 200 -27.98 46.98 -36.13
C ALA A 200 -27.56 45.70 -36.87
N VAL A 201 -27.62 45.69 -38.20
CA VAL A 201 -27.17 44.57 -39.04
C VAL A 201 -25.68 44.28 -38.83
N LYS A 202 -24.85 45.32 -38.73
CA LYS A 202 -23.41 45.16 -38.45
C LYS A 202 -23.18 44.53 -37.07
N ARG A 203 -23.86 45.01 -36.03
CA ARG A 203 -23.77 44.44 -34.67
C ARG A 203 -24.21 42.98 -34.64
N GLU A 204 -25.29 42.61 -35.33
CA GLU A 204 -25.75 41.23 -35.40
C GLU A 204 -24.72 40.32 -36.10
N LYS A 205 -24.14 40.80 -37.21
CA LYS A 205 -23.08 40.10 -37.92
C LYS A 205 -21.83 39.89 -37.05
N ASP A 206 -21.40 40.92 -36.32
CA ASP A 206 -20.25 40.86 -35.42
C ASP A 206 -20.50 39.87 -34.26
N GLN A 207 -21.70 39.90 -33.66
CA GLN A 207 -22.10 38.93 -32.63
C GLN A 207 -22.12 37.49 -33.15
N LYS A 208 -22.62 37.27 -34.37
CA LYS A 208 -22.63 35.95 -35.01
C LYS A 208 -21.21 35.46 -35.30
N ALA A 209 -20.32 36.35 -35.73
CA ALA A 209 -18.91 36.03 -35.95
C ALA A 209 -18.19 35.65 -34.64
N GLU A 210 -18.40 36.41 -33.56
CA GLU A 210 -17.85 36.10 -32.24
C GLU A 210 -18.37 34.76 -31.70
N ARG A 211 -19.68 34.49 -31.81
CA ARG A 211 -20.24 33.18 -31.43
C ARG A 211 -19.59 32.03 -32.20
N ALA A 212 -19.39 32.19 -33.51
CA ALA A 212 -18.75 31.17 -34.33
C ALA A 212 -17.27 30.97 -33.96
N ARG A 213 -16.56 32.05 -33.59
CA ARG A 213 -15.17 31.99 -33.10
C ARG A 213 -15.08 31.23 -31.79
N LEU A 214 -15.90 31.59 -30.80
CA LEU A 214 -15.95 30.92 -29.50
C LEU A 214 -16.31 29.44 -29.62
N GLN A 215 -17.26 29.09 -30.50
CA GLN A 215 -17.59 27.69 -30.77
C GLN A 215 -16.40 26.90 -31.33
N ARG A 216 -15.61 27.49 -32.23
CA ARG A 216 -14.38 26.85 -32.74
C ARG A 216 -13.34 26.66 -31.65
N GLU A 217 -13.07 27.70 -30.85
CA GLU A 217 -12.14 27.62 -29.72
C GLU A 217 -12.57 26.53 -28.70
N CYS A 218 -13.87 26.44 -28.37
CA CYS A 218 -14.39 25.38 -27.51
C CYS A 218 -14.18 23.97 -28.11
N LEU A 219 -14.43 23.80 -29.42
CA LEU A 219 -14.21 22.52 -30.09
C LEU A 219 -12.74 22.13 -30.12
N GLU A 220 -11.83 23.10 -30.29
CA GLU A 220 -10.39 22.86 -30.24
C GLU A 220 -9.93 22.42 -28.85
N VAL A 221 -10.38 23.10 -27.80
CA VAL A 221 -10.07 22.71 -26.40
C VAL A 221 -10.59 21.30 -26.11
N LEU A 222 -11.82 20.98 -26.52
CA LEU A 222 -12.37 19.63 -26.35
C LEU A 222 -11.56 18.59 -27.12
N ALA A 223 -11.11 18.90 -28.34
CA ALA A 223 -10.27 18.01 -29.14
C ALA A 223 -8.91 17.74 -28.47
N ILE A 224 -8.29 18.76 -27.87
CA ILE A 224 -7.05 18.63 -27.10
C ILE A 224 -7.29 17.72 -25.89
N GLN A 225 -8.34 17.96 -25.11
CA GLN A 225 -8.66 17.14 -23.93
C GLN A 225 -8.91 15.67 -24.28
N VAL A 226 -9.60 15.40 -25.39
CA VAL A 226 -9.83 14.03 -25.87
C VAL A 226 -8.51 13.35 -26.26
N ARG A 227 -7.62 14.05 -26.97
CA ARG A 227 -6.30 13.53 -27.34
C ARG A 227 -5.44 13.25 -26.11
N GLU A 228 -5.37 14.18 -25.17
CA GLU A 228 -4.64 14.00 -23.91
C GLU A 228 -5.16 12.81 -23.11
N LYS A 229 -6.49 12.68 -22.99
CA LYS A 229 -7.12 11.55 -22.31
C LYS A 229 -6.78 10.22 -23.00
N SER A 230 -6.79 10.18 -24.34
CA SER A 230 -6.40 8.98 -25.08
C SER A 230 -4.91 8.63 -24.89
N SER A 231 -4.05 9.64 -24.84
CA SER A 231 -2.61 9.46 -24.63
C SER A 231 -2.33 8.92 -23.23
N ARG A 232 -2.99 9.48 -22.19
CA ARG A 232 -2.91 8.97 -20.82
C ARG A 232 -3.38 7.51 -20.73
N ALA A 233 -4.52 7.19 -21.34
CA ALA A 233 -5.04 5.83 -21.35
C ALA A 233 -4.10 4.84 -22.07
N GLN A 234 -3.40 5.27 -23.13
CA GLN A 234 -2.37 4.45 -23.77
C GLN A 234 -1.16 4.23 -22.86
N LEU A 235 -0.68 5.29 -22.18
CA LEU A 235 0.43 5.19 -21.23
C LEU A 235 0.10 4.24 -20.07
N ASP A 236 -1.10 4.35 -19.49
CA ASP A 236 -1.57 3.46 -18.42
C ASP A 236 -1.58 2.00 -18.90
N ARG A 237 -2.12 1.73 -20.11
CA ARG A 237 -2.07 0.37 -20.69
C ARG A 237 -0.64 -0.14 -20.89
N THR A 238 0.28 0.69 -21.36
CA THR A 238 1.68 0.27 -21.53
C THR A 238 2.35 -0.03 -20.20
N ARG A 239 2.05 0.77 -19.15
CA ARG A 239 2.54 0.53 -17.80
C ARG A 239 2.00 -0.79 -17.25
N ASP A 240 0.70 -1.05 -17.38
CA ASP A 240 0.08 -2.29 -16.91
C ASP A 240 0.66 -3.51 -17.63
N GLN A 241 0.92 -3.42 -18.93
CA GLN A 241 1.60 -4.47 -19.69
C GLN A 241 3.02 -4.73 -19.20
N MET A 242 3.79 -3.69 -18.87
CA MET A 242 5.14 -3.85 -18.30
C MET A 242 5.10 -4.51 -16.93
N VAL A 243 4.13 -4.15 -16.08
CA VAL A 243 3.94 -4.78 -14.76
C VAL A 243 3.59 -6.25 -14.92
N LEU A 244 2.63 -6.59 -15.78
CA LEU A 244 2.23 -7.97 -16.06
C LEU A 244 3.40 -8.80 -16.60
N GLN A 245 4.22 -8.25 -17.51
CA GLN A 245 5.40 -8.95 -18.01
C GLN A 245 6.43 -9.21 -16.90
N ARG A 246 6.64 -8.24 -16.01
CA ARG A 246 7.54 -8.42 -14.87
C ARG A 246 7.04 -9.49 -13.91
N GLU A 247 5.74 -9.47 -13.58
CA GLU A 247 5.13 -10.48 -12.71
C GLU A 247 5.22 -11.89 -13.31
N GLN A 248 5.01 -12.03 -14.63
CA GLN A 248 5.19 -13.30 -15.32
C GLN A 248 6.65 -13.79 -15.25
N GLN A 249 7.62 -12.89 -15.41
CA GLN A 249 9.03 -13.23 -15.26
C GLN A 249 9.36 -13.68 -13.83
N ASP A 250 8.89 -12.95 -12.82
CA ASP A 250 9.10 -13.27 -11.40
C ASP A 250 8.47 -14.61 -11.02
N LEU A 251 7.25 -14.90 -11.49
CA LEU A 251 6.60 -16.21 -11.32
C LEU A 251 7.41 -17.33 -11.98
N SER A 252 7.83 -17.14 -13.24
CA SER A 252 8.63 -18.15 -13.94
C SER A 252 9.98 -18.41 -13.26
N ALA A 253 10.59 -17.38 -12.67
CA ALA A 253 11.84 -17.50 -11.92
C ALA A 253 11.62 -18.24 -10.59
N ALA A 254 10.52 -17.95 -9.87
CA ALA A 254 10.15 -18.63 -8.65
C ALA A 254 9.85 -20.12 -8.89
N GLU A 255 9.10 -20.46 -9.94
CA GLU A 255 8.82 -21.85 -10.32
C GLU A 255 10.10 -22.62 -10.67
N LYS A 256 11.02 -21.99 -11.43
CA LYS A 256 12.33 -22.56 -11.72
C LYS A 256 13.14 -22.80 -10.45
N ALA A 257 13.20 -21.83 -9.53
CA ALA A 257 13.91 -21.99 -8.27
C ALA A 257 13.31 -23.11 -7.40
N ASP A 258 11.98 -23.21 -7.33
CA ASP A 258 11.29 -24.25 -6.58
C ASP A 258 11.49 -25.64 -7.18
N SER A 259 11.42 -25.77 -8.51
CA SER A 259 11.71 -27.04 -9.20
C SER A 259 13.17 -27.49 -8.97
N GLN A 260 14.13 -26.57 -8.99
CA GLN A 260 15.53 -26.85 -8.65
C GLN A 260 15.68 -27.32 -7.20
N ARG A 261 15.09 -26.61 -6.24
CA ARG A 261 15.10 -27.00 -4.82
C ARG A 261 14.50 -28.39 -4.59
N ARG A 262 13.38 -28.70 -5.25
CA ARG A 262 12.76 -30.04 -5.20
C ARG A 262 13.69 -31.10 -5.81
N GLY A 263 14.29 -30.81 -6.95
CA GLY A 263 15.27 -31.68 -7.61
C GLY A 263 16.50 -31.96 -6.74
N GLU A 264 17.07 -30.95 -6.10
CA GLU A 264 18.19 -31.11 -5.17
C GLU A 264 17.80 -31.94 -3.94
N LYS A 265 16.62 -31.69 -3.37
CA LYS A 265 16.11 -32.46 -2.24
C LYS A 265 15.93 -33.94 -2.60
N LEU A 266 15.42 -34.23 -3.80
CA LEU A 266 15.31 -35.59 -4.32
C LEU A 266 16.68 -36.25 -4.49
N LYS A 267 17.65 -35.55 -5.11
CA LYS A 267 19.02 -36.06 -5.26
C LYS A 267 19.66 -36.40 -3.91
N ARG A 268 19.53 -35.52 -2.92
CA ARG A 268 20.02 -35.76 -1.55
C ARG A 268 19.34 -36.97 -0.90
N ASN A 269 18.03 -37.13 -1.10
CA ASN A 269 17.30 -38.28 -0.57
C ASN A 269 17.75 -39.59 -1.23
N TYR A 270 17.94 -39.61 -2.55
CA TYR A 270 18.47 -40.78 -3.25
C TYR A 270 19.90 -41.13 -2.80
N ALA A 271 20.77 -40.13 -2.63
CA ALA A 271 22.13 -40.35 -2.12
C ALA A 271 22.09 -40.94 -0.70
N TYR A 272 21.28 -40.35 0.19
CA TYR A 272 21.10 -40.85 1.55
C TYR A 272 20.54 -42.28 1.58
N LYS A 273 19.56 -42.59 0.71
CA LYS A 273 19.01 -43.95 0.58
C LYS A 273 20.09 -44.94 0.12
N ALA A 274 20.93 -44.57 -0.83
CA ALA A 274 22.03 -45.42 -1.30
C ALA A 274 23.06 -45.68 -0.19
N GLU A 275 23.46 -44.64 0.56
CA GLU A 275 24.34 -44.79 1.72
C GLU A 275 23.74 -45.71 2.79
N LEU A 276 22.43 -45.55 3.08
CA LEU A 276 21.73 -46.41 4.04
C LEU A 276 21.71 -47.87 3.59
N MET A 277 21.44 -48.13 2.31
CA MET A 277 21.47 -49.48 1.74
C MET A 277 22.86 -50.11 1.83
N GLU A 278 23.93 -49.34 1.58
CA GLU A 278 25.30 -49.82 1.72
C GLU A 278 25.65 -50.11 3.19
N GLN A 279 25.20 -49.27 4.12
CA GLN A 279 25.36 -49.53 5.56
C GLN A 279 24.65 -50.81 5.99
N MET A 280 23.43 -51.06 5.48
CA MET A 280 22.72 -52.31 5.74
C MET A 280 23.47 -53.51 5.17
N ARG A 281 23.98 -53.41 3.93
CA ARG A 281 24.79 -54.45 3.29
C ARG A 281 26.03 -54.79 4.11
N VAL A 282 26.79 -53.77 4.54
CA VAL A 282 27.98 -53.96 5.38
C VAL A 282 27.62 -54.53 6.75
N GLN A 283 26.50 -54.13 7.35
CA GLN A 283 26.04 -54.73 8.60
C GLN A 283 25.65 -56.20 8.44
N GLU A 284 25.03 -56.58 7.33
CA GLU A 284 24.71 -57.97 7.00
C GLU A 284 25.99 -58.79 6.79
N GLU A 285 26.95 -58.29 6.02
CA GLU A 285 28.27 -58.90 5.83
C GLU A 285 29.02 -59.07 7.17
N ARG A 286 28.95 -58.07 8.06
CA ARG A 286 29.52 -58.19 9.41
C ARG A 286 28.81 -59.26 10.23
N LYS A 287 27.48 -59.28 10.25
CA LYS A 287 26.72 -60.32 10.98
C LYS A 287 27.05 -61.73 10.50
N THR A 288 27.28 -61.92 9.19
CA THR A 288 27.60 -63.24 8.64
C THR A 288 29.05 -63.63 8.87
N LEU A 289 30.01 -62.70 8.81
CA LEU A 289 31.44 -63.01 8.89
C LEU A 289 32.05 -62.83 10.28
N GLU A 290 31.62 -61.83 11.08
CA GLU A 290 32.18 -61.53 12.40
C GLU A 290 32.19 -62.72 13.37
N PRO A 291 31.17 -63.61 13.42
CA PRO A 291 31.21 -64.79 14.30
C PRO A 291 32.30 -65.80 13.94
N TYR A 292 32.76 -65.82 12.69
CA TYR A 292 33.74 -66.81 12.19
C TYR A 292 35.15 -66.25 12.02
N LEU A 293 35.31 -64.94 12.14
CA LEU A 293 36.59 -64.26 12.03
C LEU A 293 37.18 -64.06 13.42
N MET A 294 38.41 -64.55 13.64
CA MET A 294 39.15 -64.24 14.86
C MET A 294 39.24 -62.72 15.08
N SER A 295 39.01 -62.29 16.32
CA SER A 295 39.17 -60.91 16.74
C SER A 295 40.61 -60.44 16.50
N LYS A 296 40.82 -59.13 16.35
CA LYS A 296 42.15 -58.55 16.15
C LYS A 296 43.13 -58.95 17.26
N ALA A 297 42.65 -59.05 18.50
CA ALA A 297 43.45 -59.49 19.64
C ALA A 297 43.81 -60.98 19.56
N GLU A 298 42.86 -61.84 19.18
CA GLU A 298 43.07 -63.28 19.01
C GLU A 298 44.05 -63.58 17.88
N ARG A 299 43.94 -62.86 16.74
CA ARG A 299 44.93 -62.94 15.65
C ARG A 299 46.32 -62.51 16.08
N GLN A 300 46.42 -61.52 16.96
CA GLN A 300 47.70 -61.04 17.47
C GLN A 300 48.32 -62.03 18.46
N MET A 301 47.52 -62.69 19.30
CA MET A 301 48.00 -63.79 20.16
C MET A 301 48.42 -65.01 19.34
N ASN A 302 47.69 -65.32 18.26
CA ASN A 302 47.95 -66.48 17.41
C ASN A 302 48.87 -66.17 16.22
N SER A 303 49.50 -64.99 16.14
CA SER A 303 50.17 -64.52 14.93
C SER A 303 51.32 -65.41 14.49
N ASP A 304 52.08 -65.94 15.45
CA ASP A 304 53.25 -66.78 15.16
C ASP A 304 52.84 -68.20 14.71
N LEU A 305 51.69 -68.68 15.20
CA LEU A 305 51.10 -69.95 14.78
C LEU A 305 50.50 -69.83 13.37
N ILE A 306 49.76 -68.77 13.11
CA ILE A 306 49.14 -68.49 11.80
C ILE A 306 50.22 -68.35 10.72
N LYS A 307 51.29 -67.57 10.96
CA LYS A 307 52.40 -67.42 10.00
C LYS A 307 53.11 -68.73 9.66
N ARG A 308 53.19 -69.66 10.62
CA ARG A 308 53.77 -70.99 10.37
C ARG A 308 52.83 -71.87 9.55
N LEU A 309 51.53 -71.84 9.83
CA LEU A 309 50.51 -72.56 9.05
C LEU A 309 50.42 -72.05 7.60
N ASP A 310 50.49 -70.74 7.38
CA ASP A 310 50.52 -70.14 6.03
C ASP A 310 51.77 -70.52 5.22
N SER A 311 52.87 -70.92 5.89
CA SER A 311 54.10 -71.37 5.22
C SER A 311 54.15 -72.88 4.95
N THR A 312 53.19 -73.63 5.49
CA THR A 312 53.11 -75.10 5.37
C THR A 312 51.96 -75.57 4.47
N MET A 313 51.05 -74.68 4.08
CA MET A 313 50.11 -74.86 2.97
C MET A 313 50.64 -74.18 1.71
#